data_AF-A0AAD3SS89-F1
#
_entry.id   AF-A0AAD3SS89-F1
#
_cell.length_a   1.000
_cell.length_b   1.000
_cell.length_c   1.000
_cell.angle_alpha   90.00
_cell.angle_beta   90.00
_cell.angle_gamma   90.00
#
_symmetry.space_group_name_H-M   'P 1'
#
loop_
_entity.id
_entity.type
_entity.pdbx_description
1 polymer ?
#
loop_
_entity_poly.entity_id
_entity_poly.type
_entity_poly.pdbx_seq_one_letter_code
_entity_poly.pdbx_strand_id
1 'polypeptide(L)'
;MAAGGKANVVMMPIISKIYCSSSEEILVVRRRPQVVRGGGFVVTSCSQGVVFSVDGCGIVGKSGELVLRDRSGDAVLLIRQKGGMVQALSIHKQWNGYAYDYEGLQKMVFCVRQPLPFLSRNSPIRISIDPRSGCGRDWHFEIKGCFPERNCTIIDSQANIIAQIGVKEEVEKVMTSKDVYHVVVKAGIDQAFVIGVIAVLDYIFNESTRC
;
A
#
# COMPACT_ATOMS: atom_id res chain seq x y z
N MET A 1 36.20 -21.35 -5.59
CA MET A 1 35.51 -20.05 -5.48
C MET A 1 34.43 -20.01 -6.54
N ALA A 2 33.16 -20.21 -6.16
CA ALA A 2 32.05 -20.05 -7.08
C ALA A 2 31.78 -18.55 -7.24
N ALA A 3 32.01 -18.02 -8.44
CA ALA A 3 31.55 -16.69 -8.82
C ALA A 3 30.02 -16.74 -8.95
N GLY A 4 29.32 -16.39 -7.88
CA GLY A 4 27.88 -16.18 -7.92
C GLY A 4 27.58 -14.99 -8.83
N GLY A 5 27.09 -15.26 -10.04
CA GLY A 5 26.60 -14.22 -10.93
C GLY A 5 25.52 -13.42 -10.21
N LYS A 6 25.76 -12.11 -9.99
CA LYS A 6 24.71 -11.21 -9.53
C LYS A 6 23.65 -11.18 -10.62
N ALA A 7 22.53 -11.86 -10.38
CA ALA A 7 21.33 -11.66 -11.19
C ALA A 7 21.03 -10.16 -11.17
N ASN A 8 20.98 -9.53 -12.36
CA ASN A 8 20.60 -8.13 -12.46
C ASN A 8 19.12 -8.03 -12.08
N VAL A 9 18.85 -7.56 -10.86
CA VAL A 9 17.48 -7.33 -10.39
C VAL A 9 16.92 -6.14 -11.16
N VAL A 10 15.85 -6.40 -11.92
CA VAL A 10 15.12 -5.35 -12.64
C VAL A 10 14.35 -4.53 -11.61
N MET A 11 14.68 -3.24 -11.52
CA MET A 11 13.99 -2.30 -10.64
C MET A 11 12.68 -1.86 -11.29
N MET A 12 11.59 -1.85 -10.51
CA MET A 12 10.26 -1.39 -10.94
C MET A 12 9.81 -0.20 -10.08
N PRO A 13 10.39 0.99 -10.28
CA PRO A 13 9.99 2.19 -9.55
C PRO A 13 8.60 2.64 -10.01
N ILE A 14 7.70 2.87 -9.06
CA ILE A 14 6.36 3.43 -9.32
C ILE A 14 6.27 4.84 -8.73
N ILE A 15 6.84 5.03 -7.54
CA ILE A 15 6.98 6.32 -6.86
C ILE A 15 8.37 6.87 -7.10
N SER A 16 9.41 6.10 -6.73
CA SER A 16 10.80 6.52 -6.92
C SER A 16 11.75 5.34 -6.76
N LYS A 17 12.83 5.36 -7.54
CA LYS A 17 13.90 4.35 -7.49
C LYS A 17 14.57 4.26 -6.11
N ILE A 18 14.53 5.33 -5.31
CA ILE A 18 15.11 5.33 -3.96
C ILE A 18 14.38 4.40 -2.99
N TYR A 19 13.14 4.03 -3.30
CA TYR A 19 12.33 3.11 -2.50
C TYR A 19 12.42 1.66 -3.01
N CYS A 20 13.26 1.38 -4.00
CA CYS A 20 13.52 0.02 -4.49
C CYS A 20 14.80 -0.54 -3.85
N SER A 21 14.75 -1.79 -3.38
CA SER A 21 15.92 -2.52 -2.89
C SER A 21 16.36 -3.57 -3.91
N SER A 22 17.66 -3.88 -4.00
CA SER A 22 18.17 -5.00 -4.80
C SER A 22 17.96 -6.35 -4.11
N SER A 23 17.53 -6.35 -2.85
CA SER A 23 17.21 -7.55 -2.07
C SER A 23 15.74 -7.52 -1.64
N GLU A 24 15.24 -8.68 -1.26
CA GLU A 24 13.95 -8.77 -0.57
C GLU A 24 14.05 -8.05 0.79
N GLU A 25 13.04 -7.25 1.11
CA GLU A 25 12.97 -6.48 2.36
C GLU A 25 11.81 -6.96 3.22
N ILE A 26 12.07 -7.10 4.52
CA ILE A 26 11.04 -7.40 5.52
C ILE A 26 10.78 -6.13 6.32
N LEU A 27 9.55 -5.63 6.22
CA LEU A 27 9.06 -4.46 6.93
C LEU A 27 8.13 -4.90 8.06
N VAL A 28 8.12 -4.13 9.14
CA VAL A 28 7.24 -4.31 10.29
C VAL A 28 6.27 -3.15 10.35
N VAL A 29 4.98 -3.43 10.23
CA VAL A 29 3.92 -2.44 10.30
C VAL A 29 3.30 -2.48 11.69
N ARG A 30 3.26 -1.32 12.36
CA ARG A 30 2.63 -1.13 13.67
C ARG A 30 1.48 -0.11 13.54
N ARG A 31 0.26 -0.59 13.71
CA ARG A 31 -0.97 0.23 13.70
C ARG A 31 -1.00 1.19 14.88
N ARG A 32 -1.52 2.39 14.64
CA ARG A 32 -1.83 3.39 15.67
C ARG A 32 -3.33 3.30 16.02
N PRO A 33 -3.72 3.50 17.30
CA PRO A 33 -5.12 3.49 17.69
C PRO A 33 -5.96 4.51 16.92
N GLN A 34 -7.20 4.14 16.59
CA GLN A 34 -8.20 5.04 16.01
C GLN A 34 -8.74 5.97 17.11
N VAL A 35 -8.22 7.19 17.16
CA VAL A 35 -8.67 8.26 18.06
C VAL A 35 -8.85 9.55 17.27
N VAL A 36 -9.57 10.53 17.84
CA VAL A 36 -9.68 11.86 17.24
C VAL A 36 -8.28 12.45 17.07
N ARG A 37 -7.94 12.92 15.86
CA ARG A 37 -6.58 13.36 15.49
C ARG A 37 -5.51 12.25 15.59
N GLY A 38 -5.91 10.99 15.51
CA GLY A 38 -5.03 9.82 15.49
C GLY A 38 -5.36 8.84 14.36
N GLY A 39 -4.78 7.64 14.43
CA GLY A 39 -4.90 6.59 13.42
C GLY A 39 -3.69 6.46 12.49
N GLY A 40 -3.84 5.62 11.48
CA GLY A 40 -2.78 5.20 10.57
C GLY A 40 -1.77 4.26 11.21
N PHE A 41 -0.57 4.16 10.65
CA PHE A 41 0.44 3.19 11.11
C PHE A 41 1.87 3.66 10.84
N VAL A 42 2.83 3.02 11.50
CA VAL A 42 4.27 3.25 11.32
C VAL A 42 4.89 1.99 10.74
N VAL A 43 5.81 2.15 9.80
CA VAL A 43 6.54 1.05 9.16
C VAL A 43 8.01 1.16 9.53
N THR A 44 8.58 0.05 10.01
CA THR A 44 9.99 -0.03 10.40
C THR A 44 10.70 -1.15 9.64
N SER A 45 12.01 -1.03 9.48
CA SER A 45 12.87 -2.13 9.03
C SER A 45 13.04 -3.18 10.14
N CYS A 46 13.65 -4.33 9.82
CA CYS A 46 14.07 -5.30 10.84
C CYS A 46 15.04 -4.73 11.88
N SER A 47 15.79 -3.67 11.55
CA SER A 47 16.65 -2.93 12.47
C SER A 47 15.91 -1.89 13.33
N GLN A 48 14.57 -1.93 13.32
CA GLN A 48 13.67 -1.05 14.10
C GLN A 48 13.73 0.44 13.70
N GLY A 49 14.44 0.79 12.63
CA GLY A 49 14.43 2.14 12.08
C GLY A 49 13.12 2.42 11.34
N VAL A 50 12.49 3.58 11.61
CA VAL A 50 11.31 4.01 10.85
C VAL A 50 11.70 4.26 9.39
N VAL A 51 10.96 3.63 8.48
CA VAL A 51 11.14 3.79 7.02
C VAL A 51 9.99 4.58 6.40
N PHE A 52 8.76 4.40 6.93
CA PHE A 52 7.59 5.14 6.50
C PHE A 52 6.63 5.36 7.66
N SER A 53 5.76 6.36 7.52
CA SER A 53 4.58 6.54 8.34
C SER A 53 3.36 6.85 7.47
N VAL A 54 2.20 6.35 7.85
CA VAL A 54 0.94 6.60 7.16
C VAL A 54 0.00 7.33 8.10
N ASP A 55 -0.39 8.53 7.70
CA ASP A 55 -1.42 9.32 8.37
C ASP A 55 -2.80 8.94 7.83
N GLY A 56 -3.66 8.46 8.73
CA GLY A 56 -5.06 8.14 8.44
C GLY A 56 -5.94 9.38 8.33
N CYS A 57 -7.21 9.20 7.94
CA CYS A 57 -8.12 10.35 7.80
C CYS A 57 -8.41 11.08 9.12
N GLY A 58 -8.26 10.41 10.26
CA GLY A 58 -8.31 11.05 11.58
C GLY A 58 -7.21 12.10 11.79
N ILE A 59 -6.00 11.84 11.28
CA ILE A 59 -4.85 12.77 11.34
C ILE A 59 -4.96 13.83 10.23
N VAL A 60 -5.26 13.39 9.01
CA VAL A 60 -5.40 14.29 7.84
C VAL A 60 -6.58 15.26 8.01
N GLY A 61 -7.59 14.86 8.78
CA GLY A 61 -8.80 15.65 9.02
C GLY A 61 -9.82 15.59 7.89
N LYS A 62 -9.65 14.68 6.92
CA LYS A 62 -10.54 14.52 5.77
C LYS A 62 -10.77 13.05 5.44
N SER A 63 -12.03 12.61 5.56
CA SER A 63 -12.43 11.25 5.19
C SER A 63 -12.08 10.96 3.73
N GLY A 64 -11.55 9.77 3.47
CA GLY A 64 -11.09 9.36 2.16
C GLY A 64 -9.73 9.93 1.74
N GLU A 65 -9.01 10.63 2.62
CA GLU A 65 -7.62 11.07 2.35
C GLU A 65 -6.63 10.45 3.33
N LEU A 66 -5.50 9.97 2.78
CA LEU A 66 -4.37 9.40 3.52
C LEU A 66 -3.08 10.04 3.02
N VAL A 67 -2.06 10.12 3.88
CA VAL A 67 -0.73 10.59 3.49
C VAL A 67 0.32 9.57 3.90
N LEU A 68 1.14 9.10 2.96
CA LEU A 68 2.36 8.36 3.24
C LEU A 68 3.51 9.34 3.35
N ARG A 69 4.32 9.19 4.38
CA ARG A 69 5.55 9.94 4.61
C ARG A 69 6.75 9.01 4.67
N ASP A 70 7.90 9.48 4.22
CA ASP A 70 9.16 8.75 4.35
C ASP A 70 9.77 8.87 5.76
N ARG A 71 11.01 8.41 5.89
CA ARG A 71 11.82 8.48 7.11
C ARG A 71 12.11 9.91 7.57
N SER A 72 12.19 10.87 6.66
CA SER A 72 12.42 12.29 6.97
C SER A 72 11.13 12.98 7.44
N GLY A 73 9.97 12.35 7.22
CA GLY A 73 8.65 12.91 7.49
C GLY A 73 8.06 13.65 6.29
N ASP A 74 8.76 13.65 5.15
CA ASP A 74 8.32 14.29 3.92
C ASP A 74 7.18 13.49 3.29
N ALA A 75 6.16 14.19 2.79
CA ALA A 75 5.03 13.55 2.15
C ALA A 75 5.44 12.99 0.78
N VAL A 76 5.34 11.67 0.62
CA VAL A 76 5.74 10.97 -0.61
C VAL A 76 4.53 10.57 -1.46
N LEU A 77 3.40 10.29 -0.82
CA LEU A 77 2.14 9.97 -1.49
C LEU A 77 0.98 10.63 -0.78
N LEU A 78 0.15 11.29 -1.57
CA LEU A 78 -1.22 11.62 -1.20
C LEU A 78 -2.16 10.60 -1.81
N ILE A 79 -3.00 9.96 -1.00
CA ILE A 79 -3.93 8.95 -1.46
C ILE A 79 -5.35 9.47 -1.22
N ARG A 80 -6.17 9.49 -2.28
CA ARG A 80 -7.54 9.99 -2.21
C ARG A 80 -8.53 8.98 -2.73
N GLN A 81 -9.61 8.80 -2.00
CA GLN A 81 -10.81 8.15 -2.48
C GLN A 81 -11.49 9.07 -3.51
N LYS A 82 -11.82 8.54 -4.68
CA LYS A 82 -12.58 9.28 -5.69
C LYS A 82 -14.01 9.46 -5.18
N GLY A 83 -14.35 10.69 -4.76
CA GLY A 83 -15.72 11.10 -4.47
C GLY A 83 -16.38 11.70 -5.72
N GLY A 84 -17.51 11.16 -6.16
CA GLY A 84 -18.36 11.82 -7.15
C GLY A 84 -19.37 12.75 -6.46
N MET A 85 -19.79 13.83 -7.14
CA MET A 85 -20.84 14.77 -6.71
C MET A 85 -22.23 14.14 -6.49
N VAL A 86 -22.34 12.82 -6.61
CA VAL A 86 -23.51 12.04 -6.23
C VAL A 86 -22.99 10.78 -5.55
N GLN A 87 -22.86 10.81 -4.21
CA GLN A 87 -22.49 9.62 -3.41
C GLN A 87 -23.40 8.42 -3.69
N ALA A 88 -24.61 8.66 -4.23
CA ALA A 88 -25.57 7.63 -4.61
C ALA A 88 -25.31 6.96 -5.98
N LEU A 89 -24.44 7.50 -6.84
CA LEU A 89 -24.21 6.98 -8.21
C LEU A 89 -22.75 6.62 -8.51
N SER A 90 -21.79 6.93 -7.64
CA SER A 90 -20.41 6.44 -7.82
C SER A 90 -20.34 4.98 -7.40
N ILE A 91 -20.66 4.12 -8.36
CA ILE A 91 -20.76 2.68 -8.14
C ILE A 91 -19.38 2.08 -7.80
N HIS A 92 -18.30 2.65 -8.34
CA HIS A 92 -16.94 2.20 -8.09
C HIS A 92 -16.30 2.96 -6.92
N LYS A 93 -16.04 2.27 -5.81
CA LYS A 93 -15.10 2.78 -4.79
C LYS A 93 -13.69 2.65 -5.35
N GLN A 94 -13.13 3.79 -5.75
CA GLN A 94 -11.80 3.90 -6.36
C GLN A 94 -10.91 4.77 -5.48
N TRP A 95 -9.62 4.40 -5.38
CA TRP A 95 -8.59 5.16 -4.71
C TRP A 95 -7.48 5.50 -5.69
N ASN A 96 -6.95 6.72 -5.59
CA ASN A 96 -5.86 7.19 -6.43
C ASN A 96 -4.70 7.62 -5.54
N GLY A 97 -3.50 7.13 -5.85
CA GLY A 97 -2.25 7.60 -5.26
C GLY A 97 -1.63 8.67 -6.15
N TYR A 98 -1.21 9.76 -5.54
CA TYR A 98 -0.59 10.90 -6.19
C TYR A 98 0.78 11.16 -5.59
N ALA A 99 1.79 11.28 -6.46
CA ALA A 99 3.13 11.75 -6.11
C ALA A 99 3.36 13.12 -6.74
N TYR A 100 4.32 13.86 -6.21
CA TYR A 100 4.79 15.09 -6.83
C TYR A 100 6.00 14.78 -7.71
N ASP A 101 6.04 15.36 -8.91
CA ASP A 101 7.25 15.35 -9.71
C ASP A 101 8.25 16.42 -9.25
N TYR A 102 9.38 16.52 -9.96
CA TYR A 102 10.44 17.47 -9.65
C TYR A 102 10.03 18.94 -9.91
N GLU A 103 8.95 19.18 -10.66
CA GLU A 103 8.38 20.51 -10.91
C GLU A 103 7.32 20.87 -9.85
N GLY A 104 7.04 19.95 -8.91
CA GLY A 104 5.99 20.11 -7.91
C GLY A 104 4.58 19.89 -8.45
N LEU A 105 4.44 19.32 -9.65
CA LEU A 105 3.15 18.98 -10.22
C LEU A 105 2.68 17.63 -9.66
N GLN A 106 1.41 17.60 -9.27
CA GLN A 106 0.79 16.40 -8.74
C GLN A 106 0.45 15.43 -9.88
N LYS A 107 1.10 14.26 -9.91
CA LYS A 107 0.85 13.19 -10.87
C LYS A 107 0.20 11.98 -10.21
N MET A 108 -0.85 11.45 -10.82
CA MET A 108 -1.41 10.15 -10.41
C MET A 108 -0.45 9.03 -10.80
N VAL A 109 0.01 8.26 -9.81
CA VAL A 109 1.02 7.21 -9.98
C VAL A 109 0.41 5.81 -9.94
N PHE A 110 -0.67 5.62 -9.18
CA PHE A 110 -1.44 4.39 -9.19
C PHE A 110 -2.92 4.63 -8.86
N CYS A 111 -3.73 3.62 -9.17
CA CYS A 111 -5.13 3.55 -8.84
C CYS A 111 -5.48 2.16 -8.29
N VAL A 112 -6.26 2.11 -7.20
CA VAL A 112 -6.83 0.88 -6.64
C VAL A 112 -8.34 0.88 -6.90
N ARG A 113 -8.85 -0.17 -7.55
CA ARG A 113 -10.28 -0.36 -7.80
C ARG A 113 -10.83 -1.48 -6.94
N GLN A 114 -11.88 -1.16 -6.19
CA GLN A 114 -12.66 -2.18 -5.52
C GLN A 114 -13.67 -2.81 -6.50
N PRO A 115 -13.97 -4.10 -6.33
CA PRO A 115 -15.05 -4.76 -7.03
C PRO A 115 -16.41 -4.13 -6.72
N LEU A 116 -17.34 -4.22 -7.68
CA LEU A 116 -18.71 -3.79 -7.47
C LEU A 116 -19.46 -4.80 -6.58
N PRO A 117 -20.11 -4.36 -5.48
CA PRO A 117 -20.78 -5.26 -4.53
C PRO A 117 -21.84 -6.16 -5.18
N PHE A 118 -22.45 -5.72 -6.28
CA PHE A 118 -23.56 -6.40 -6.94
C PHE A 118 -23.20 -7.16 -8.23
N LEU A 119 -22.00 -6.98 -8.78
CA LEU A 119 -21.60 -7.71 -10.00
C LEU A 119 -20.92 -9.05 -9.68
N SER A 120 -20.32 -9.20 -8.50
CA SER A 120 -19.74 -10.46 -8.01
C SER A 120 -19.12 -10.26 -6.63
N ARG A 121 -19.51 -11.08 -5.65
CA ARG A 121 -18.93 -11.09 -4.29
C ARG A 121 -17.43 -11.44 -4.26
N ASN A 122 -16.88 -11.96 -5.36
CA ASN A 122 -15.54 -12.54 -5.44
C ASN A 122 -14.62 -11.80 -6.44
N SER A 123 -15.03 -10.65 -6.96
CA SER A 123 -14.17 -9.89 -7.86
C SER A 123 -12.98 -9.33 -7.07
N PRO A 124 -11.74 -9.47 -7.55
CA PRO A 124 -10.57 -9.09 -6.79
C PRO A 124 -10.34 -7.57 -6.79
N ILE A 125 -9.63 -7.07 -5.77
CA ILE A 125 -9.14 -5.68 -5.77
C ILE A 125 -7.98 -5.60 -6.75
N ARG A 126 -8.06 -4.68 -7.71
CA ARG A 126 -7.08 -4.52 -8.79
C ARG A 126 -6.40 -3.16 -8.74
N ILE A 127 -5.15 -3.13 -9.18
CA ILE A 127 -4.30 -1.95 -9.13
C ILE A 127 -3.75 -1.67 -10.52
N SER A 128 -3.81 -0.40 -10.93
CA SER A 128 -3.27 0.08 -12.20
C SER A 128 -2.21 1.14 -11.92
N ILE A 129 -1.07 1.08 -12.61
CA ILE A 129 -0.01 2.10 -12.55
C ILE A 129 -0.08 3.03 -13.77
N ASP A 130 0.45 4.25 -13.61
CA ASP A 130 0.52 5.31 -14.64
C ASP A 130 -0.75 5.44 -15.52
N PRO A 131 -1.91 5.73 -14.92
CA PRO A 131 -3.17 5.82 -15.67
C PRO A 131 -3.20 7.11 -16.51
N ARG A 132 -2.61 7.07 -17.72
CA ARG A 132 -2.53 8.20 -18.68
C ARG A 132 -3.88 8.87 -18.99
N SER A 133 -5.00 8.20 -18.73
CA SER A 133 -6.35 8.71 -18.99
C SER A 133 -7.33 8.41 -17.84
N GLY A 134 -6.80 8.29 -16.62
CA GLY A 134 -7.56 7.81 -15.47
C GLY A 134 -7.59 6.29 -15.38
N CYS A 135 -8.21 5.78 -14.31
CA CYS A 135 -8.16 4.37 -13.98
C CYS A 135 -8.95 3.55 -15.02
N GLY A 136 -8.23 2.91 -15.95
CA GLY A 136 -8.80 2.11 -17.03
C GLY A 136 -9.35 0.75 -16.56
N ARG A 137 -9.67 -0.12 -17.53
CA ARG A 137 -9.99 -1.54 -17.27
C ARG A 137 -8.73 -2.40 -17.09
N ASP A 138 -7.62 -1.94 -17.62
CA ASP A 138 -6.33 -2.62 -17.52
C ASP A 138 -5.79 -2.53 -16.10
N TRP A 139 -5.23 -3.63 -15.63
CA TRP A 139 -4.67 -3.77 -14.29
C TRP A 139 -3.27 -4.38 -14.40
N HIS A 140 -2.41 -4.00 -13.47
CA HIS A 140 -1.02 -4.44 -13.41
C HIS A 140 -0.78 -5.35 -12.20
N PHE A 141 -1.53 -5.11 -11.12
CA PHE A 141 -1.48 -5.94 -9.92
C PHE A 141 -2.87 -6.31 -9.42
N GLU A 142 -2.92 -7.39 -8.66
CA GLU A 142 -4.13 -7.92 -8.04
C GLU A 142 -3.86 -8.29 -6.58
N ILE A 143 -4.83 -8.04 -5.71
CA ILE A 143 -4.79 -8.47 -4.31
C ILE A 143 -5.45 -9.84 -4.18
N LYS A 144 -4.73 -10.79 -3.59
CA LYS A 144 -5.22 -12.13 -3.23
C LYS A 144 -5.25 -12.32 -1.72
N GLY A 145 -6.08 -13.24 -1.25
CA GLY A 145 -6.19 -13.59 0.17
C GLY A 145 -7.06 -12.63 0.99
N CYS A 146 -6.88 -12.63 2.30
CA CYS A 146 -7.67 -11.90 3.28
C CYS A 146 -6.79 -10.93 4.08
N PHE A 147 -6.96 -9.63 3.88
CA PHE A 147 -6.18 -8.60 4.57
C PHE A 147 -6.48 -8.52 6.09
N PRO A 148 -7.74 -8.59 6.56
CA PRO A 148 -8.04 -8.64 8.00
C PRO A 148 -7.34 -9.78 8.75
N GLU A 149 -7.18 -10.94 8.10
CA GLU A 149 -6.47 -12.11 8.64
C GLU A 149 -4.95 -12.02 8.46
N ARG A 150 -4.44 -10.92 7.91
CA ARG A 150 -3.02 -10.72 7.57
C ARG A 150 -2.47 -11.88 6.71
N ASN A 151 -3.30 -12.42 5.83
CA ASN A 151 -2.93 -13.47 4.90
C ASN A 151 -3.29 -13.01 3.50
N CYS A 152 -2.57 -12.00 3.01
CA CYS A 152 -2.83 -11.45 1.68
C CYS A 152 -1.54 -11.16 0.92
N THR A 153 -1.62 -11.26 -0.39
CA THR A 153 -0.50 -11.06 -1.30
C THR A 153 -0.88 -10.10 -2.41
N ILE A 154 0.11 -9.33 -2.86
CA ILE A 154 0.01 -8.51 -4.05
C ILE A 154 0.75 -9.27 -5.15
N ILE A 155 0.04 -9.60 -6.22
CA ILE A 155 0.60 -10.32 -7.37
C ILE A 155 0.59 -9.45 -8.62
N ASP A 156 1.54 -9.67 -9.53
CA ASP A 156 1.55 -9.05 -10.85
C ASP A 156 0.62 -9.79 -11.85
N SER A 157 0.58 -9.31 -13.09
CA SER A 157 -0.21 -9.91 -14.18
C SER A 157 0.26 -11.32 -14.60
N GLN A 158 1.47 -11.73 -14.20
CA GLN A 158 2.03 -13.06 -14.42
C GLN A 158 1.86 -13.97 -13.20
N ALA A 159 1.11 -13.52 -12.18
CA ALA A 159 0.91 -14.19 -10.91
C ALA A 159 2.17 -14.35 -10.03
N ASN A 160 3.23 -13.56 -10.29
CA ASN A 160 4.36 -13.48 -9.38
C ASN A 160 3.97 -12.64 -8.16
N ILE A 161 4.34 -13.11 -6.97
CA ILE A 161 4.16 -12.37 -5.72
C ILE A 161 5.18 -11.23 -5.69
N ILE A 162 4.71 -9.99 -5.61
CA ILE A 162 5.57 -8.80 -5.44
C ILE A 162 5.66 -8.37 -3.98
N ALA A 163 4.61 -8.66 -3.20
CA ALA A 163 4.59 -8.40 -1.77
C ALA A 163 3.65 -9.39 -1.05
N GLN A 164 4.01 -9.74 0.18
CA GLN A 164 3.22 -10.62 1.04
C GLN A 164 3.04 -9.98 2.41
N ILE A 165 1.79 -9.88 2.85
CA ILE A 165 1.41 -9.44 4.18
C ILE A 165 1.16 -10.70 5.01
N GLY A 166 1.80 -10.77 6.18
CA GLY A 166 1.83 -11.97 7.02
C GLY A 166 2.06 -11.64 8.49
N VAL A 167 1.56 -12.49 9.38
CA VAL A 167 2.11 -12.61 10.74
C VAL A 167 3.07 -13.79 10.70
N LYS A 168 4.35 -13.60 11.05
CA LYS A 168 5.24 -14.76 11.25
C LYS A 168 4.72 -15.53 12.46
N GLU A 169 4.59 -16.85 12.38
CA GLU A 169 4.14 -17.67 13.52
C GLU A 169 5.03 -17.49 14.77
N GLU A 170 6.34 -17.28 14.57
CA GLU A 170 7.30 -16.97 15.64
C GLU A 170 7.00 -15.64 16.33
N VAL A 171 6.38 -14.71 15.60
CA VAL A 171 6.02 -13.38 16.05
C VAL A 171 4.62 -13.39 16.68
N GLU A 172 3.67 -14.20 16.20
CA GLU A 172 2.37 -14.43 16.87
C GLU A 172 2.53 -14.92 18.31
N LYS A 173 3.52 -15.78 18.58
CA LYS A 173 3.78 -16.32 19.92
C LYS A 173 4.36 -15.30 20.90
N VAL A 174 4.97 -14.22 20.40
CA VAL A 174 5.61 -13.16 21.20
C VAL A 174 4.77 -11.87 21.20
N MET A 175 3.87 -11.70 20.23
CA MET A 175 3.06 -10.50 20.08
C MET A 175 1.82 -10.50 20.93
N THR A 176 1.78 -9.56 21.85
CA THR A 176 0.66 -9.33 22.76
C THR A 176 -0.50 -8.56 22.10
N SER A 177 -0.35 -8.05 20.86
CA SER A 177 -1.41 -7.27 20.20
C SER A 177 -1.53 -7.53 18.70
N LYS A 178 -2.76 -7.51 18.19
CA LYS A 178 -3.11 -7.62 16.75
C LYS A 178 -2.61 -6.43 15.91
N ASP A 179 -1.90 -5.49 16.52
CA ASP A 179 -1.55 -4.20 15.91
C ASP A 179 -0.27 -4.24 15.11
N VAL A 180 0.46 -5.36 15.14
CA VAL A 180 1.72 -5.50 14.42
C VAL A 180 1.67 -6.69 13.47
N TYR A 181 2.19 -6.49 12.27
CA TYR A 181 2.34 -7.54 11.25
C TYR A 181 3.55 -7.22 10.36
N HIS A 182 3.94 -8.19 9.53
CA HIS A 182 5.05 -8.05 8.61
C HIS A 182 4.59 -7.91 7.17
N VAL A 183 5.41 -7.25 6.38
CA VAL A 183 5.28 -7.15 4.93
C VAL A 183 6.61 -7.53 4.33
N VAL A 184 6.60 -8.56 3.49
CA VAL A 184 7.75 -8.97 2.70
C VAL A 184 7.61 -8.35 1.32
N VAL A 185 8.56 -7.53 0.90
CA VAL A 185 8.58 -6.86 -0.41
C VAL A 185 9.71 -7.48 -1.24
N LYS A 186 9.39 -7.99 -2.43
CA LYS A 186 10.40 -8.61 -3.31
C LYS A 186 11.44 -7.60 -3.79
N ALA A 187 12.63 -8.12 -4.09
CA ALA A 187 13.71 -7.35 -4.70
C ALA A 187 13.22 -6.64 -5.98
N GLY A 188 13.63 -5.40 -6.16
CA GLY A 188 13.28 -4.55 -7.29
C GLY A 188 11.96 -3.80 -7.15
N ILE A 189 11.09 -4.18 -6.20
CA ILE A 189 9.77 -3.58 -6.02
C ILE A 189 9.86 -2.29 -5.18
N ASP A 190 9.09 -1.28 -5.58
CA ASP A 190 8.97 0.00 -4.88
C ASP A 190 8.21 -0.17 -3.56
N GLN A 191 8.92 0.00 -2.44
CA GLN A 191 8.36 -0.16 -1.10
C GLN A 191 7.30 0.90 -0.78
N ALA A 192 7.49 2.16 -1.22
CA ALA A 192 6.53 3.23 -0.95
C ALA A 192 5.19 2.96 -1.66
N PHE A 193 5.23 2.42 -2.88
CA PHE A 193 4.04 1.95 -3.58
C PHE A 193 3.32 0.84 -2.79
N VAL A 194 4.05 -0.19 -2.35
CA VAL A 194 3.46 -1.30 -1.58
C VAL A 194 2.79 -0.80 -0.30
N ILE A 195 3.48 0.06 0.46
CA ILE A 195 2.92 0.64 1.69
C ILE A 195 1.71 1.53 1.37
N GLY A 196 1.73 2.30 0.28
CA GLY A 196 0.58 3.07 -0.18
C GLY A 196 -0.65 2.21 -0.50
N VAL A 197 -0.45 1.04 -1.13
CA VAL A 197 -1.54 0.07 -1.37
C VAL A 197 -2.06 -0.49 -0.03
N ILE A 198 -1.17 -0.84 0.90
CA ILE A 198 -1.56 -1.32 2.23
C ILE A 198 -2.37 -0.25 2.98
N ALA A 199 -2.02 1.03 2.87
CA ALA A 199 -2.79 2.13 3.46
C ALA A 199 -4.25 2.17 2.97
N VAL A 200 -4.45 1.92 1.67
CA VAL A 200 -5.78 1.81 1.05
C VAL A 200 -6.53 0.57 1.57
N LEU A 201 -5.87 -0.58 1.67
CA LEU A 201 -6.48 -1.80 2.20
C LEU A 201 -6.89 -1.62 3.67
N ASP A 202 -6.02 -1.05 4.49
CA ASP A 202 -6.29 -0.72 5.89
C ASP A 202 -7.56 0.16 6.00
N TYR A 203 -7.72 1.14 5.11
CA TYR A 203 -8.92 1.98 5.11
C TYR A 203 -10.17 1.20 4.69
N ILE A 204 -10.06 0.42 3.61
CA ILE A 204 -11.16 -0.38 3.04
C ILE A 204 -11.74 -1.35 4.06
N PHE A 205 -10.88 -1.97 4.86
CA PHE A 205 -11.24 -2.96 5.87
C PHE A 205 -11.53 -2.35 7.25
N ASN A 206 -11.73 -1.03 7.32
CA ASN A 206 -12.08 -0.29 8.55
C ASN A 206 -11.02 -0.39 9.66
N GLU A 207 -9.76 -0.49 9.29
CA GLU A 207 -8.61 -0.57 10.19
C GLU A 207 -8.05 0.84 10.46
N SER A 208 -6.82 0.93 11.01
CA SER A 208 -6.25 2.12 11.63
C SER A 208 -6.30 3.42 10.82
N THR A 209 -6.23 3.39 9.48
CA THR A 209 -6.26 4.59 8.64
C THR A 209 -7.64 5.23 8.49
N ARG A 210 -8.69 4.55 8.95
CA ARG A 210 -10.07 5.02 8.88
C ARG A 210 -10.48 5.84 10.12
N CYS A 211 -11.41 6.75 9.86
CA CYS A 211 -12.28 7.53 10.72
C CYS A 211 -13.72 7.23 10.24
#